data_AF-A0A124BXG6-F1
#
_entry.id   AF-A0A124BXG6-F1
#
_cell.length_a   1.000
_cell.length_b   1.000
_cell.length_c   1.000
_cell.angle_alpha   90.00
_cell.angle_beta   90.00
_cell.angle_gamma   90.00
#
_symmetry.space_group_name_H-M   'P 1'
#
loop_
_entity.id
_entity.type
_entity.pdbx_description
1 polymer ?
#
loop_
_entity_poly.entity_id
_entity_poly.type
_entity_poly.pdbx_seq_one_letter_code
_entity_poly.pdbx_strand_id
1 'polypeptide(L)'
;MASTTELASSFIEGAPPGELADVVADVKALTSDGPDIIPSLAPAFERYNETQLATVKLPGASQEVLISEYNKLEGNRYFDVESQTSFEVDHVTQEASAAQSYVLESQNADLIKSLLKSLSAHATEHYRTCSYGVYPIEDDTAVAIVLVANRYSPNNFWNGRFRAIYTLPVNSSSTTISGQIKVDVHYYEDGNVALNTNKPVNLSVQSVDASAIISRIAAAERDYQEELNRAFVSTAEGVFKGLRRQLPITRQKVEWEKVGGYRLGQDIAGGLEKTLRLVQSFCVLALQIPTLENESISRFNTAKTQFALTRRFLRFFNFIDCFNKAFALLGNPSSAQNNVIKTVIEISKWSCFGCYFLLEDLTLLHATSIYPNPYNKAILTEANKFWFYALGFSILGAAYDITFSSAPSASKTKDEKEKKEAPSINRFSLLKKMLCVDACDLLIPGTFLGWMEMGQLGVGVGMVVSTLVSGWDMWNAV
;
A
#
# COMPACT_ATOMS: atom_id res chain seq x y z
N MET A 1 -30.42 -21.59 -7.71
CA MET A 1 -29.49 -21.76 -6.58
C MET A 1 -28.90 -23.15 -6.72
N ALA A 2 -27.59 -23.31 -6.55
CA ALA A 2 -26.97 -24.63 -6.56
C ALA A 2 -27.60 -25.50 -5.45
N SER A 3 -27.80 -26.79 -5.73
CA SER A 3 -28.32 -27.72 -4.71
C SER A 3 -27.29 -27.90 -3.57
N THR A 4 -27.74 -28.30 -2.38
CA THR A 4 -26.83 -28.60 -1.26
C THR A 4 -25.76 -29.62 -1.67
N THR A 5 -26.15 -30.62 -2.46
CA THR A 5 -25.26 -31.64 -3.01
C THR A 5 -24.22 -31.06 -3.97
N GLU A 6 -24.59 -30.12 -4.83
CA GLU A 6 -23.64 -29.44 -5.74
C GLU A 6 -22.59 -28.62 -4.97
N LEU A 7 -23.01 -27.89 -3.93
CA LEU A 7 -22.09 -27.11 -3.09
C LEU A 7 -21.18 -28.03 -2.25
N ALA A 8 -21.73 -29.09 -1.67
CA ALA A 8 -20.93 -30.06 -0.94
C ALA A 8 -19.92 -30.77 -1.88
N SER A 9 -20.32 -31.09 -3.11
CA SER A 9 -19.44 -31.67 -4.13
C SER A 9 -18.26 -30.75 -4.45
N SER A 10 -18.48 -29.43 -4.57
CA SER A 10 -17.40 -28.49 -4.86
C SER A 10 -16.42 -28.34 -3.69
N PHE A 11 -16.87 -28.49 -2.44
CA PHE A 11 -15.95 -28.55 -1.28
C PHE A 11 -15.09 -29.82 -1.30
N ILE A 12 -15.65 -30.98 -1.65
CA ILE A 12 -14.88 -32.22 -1.81
C ILE A 12 -13.81 -32.06 -2.89
N GLU A 13 -14.17 -31.52 -4.06
CA GLU A 13 -13.23 -31.31 -5.17
C GLU A 13 -12.18 -30.24 -4.87
N GLY A 14 -12.52 -29.25 -4.05
CA GLY A 14 -11.65 -28.16 -3.62
C GLY A 14 -10.77 -28.45 -2.41
N ALA A 15 -10.83 -29.67 -1.86
CA ALA A 15 -10.08 -30.01 -0.65
C ALA A 15 -8.56 -29.89 -0.86
N PRO A 16 -7.81 -29.29 0.10
CA PRO A 16 -6.35 -29.28 0.03
C PRO A 16 -5.77 -30.71 0.10
N PRO A 17 -4.57 -30.93 -0.47
CA PRO A 17 -3.94 -32.24 -0.43
C PRO A 17 -3.67 -32.67 1.02
N GLY A 18 -4.10 -33.88 1.38
CA GLY A 18 -3.93 -34.43 2.73
C GLY A 18 -5.01 -34.00 3.75
N GLU A 19 -6.00 -33.19 3.35
CA GLU A 19 -7.03 -32.62 4.24
C GLU A 19 -8.46 -33.02 3.82
N LEU A 20 -8.61 -33.95 2.89
CA LEU A 20 -9.92 -34.41 2.42
C LEU A 20 -10.79 -34.93 3.58
N ALA A 21 -10.21 -35.70 4.51
CA ALA A 21 -10.94 -36.25 5.64
C ALA A 21 -11.52 -35.16 6.55
N ASP A 22 -10.78 -34.06 6.75
CA ASP A 22 -11.21 -32.91 7.54
C ASP A 22 -12.35 -32.17 6.83
N VAL A 23 -12.20 -31.92 5.52
CA VAL A 23 -13.26 -31.31 4.70
C VAL A 23 -14.54 -32.16 4.71
N VAL A 24 -14.42 -33.49 4.66
CA VAL A 24 -15.56 -34.40 4.78
C VAL A 24 -16.24 -34.29 6.14
N ALA A 25 -15.46 -34.17 7.22
CA ALA A 25 -16.01 -33.97 8.56
C ALA A 25 -16.79 -32.64 8.66
N ASP A 26 -16.25 -31.57 8.06
CA ASP A 26 -16.91 -30.27 8.01
C ASP A 26 -18.19 -30.29 7.17
N VAL A 27 -18.18 -30.93 6.00
CA VAL A 27 -19.38 -31.09 5.15
C VAL A 27 -20.48 -31.85 5.90
N LYS A 28 -20.14 -32.88 6.67
CA LYS A 28 -21.10 -33.60 7.53
C LYS A 28 -21.67 -32.72 8.63
N ALA A 29 -20.87 -31.81 9.19
CA ALA A 29 -21.31 -30.92 10.26
C ALA A 29 -22.17 -29.74 9.76
N LEU A 30 -21.91 -29.28 8.53
CA LEU A 30 -22.55 -28.09 7.96
C LEU A 30 -23.85 -28.38 7.20
N THR A 31 -24.06 -29.61 6.74
CA THR A 31 -25.25 -29.99 5.96
C THR A 31 -26.36 -30.54 6.84
N SER A 32 -27.61 -30.23 6.53
CA SER A 32 -28.79 -30.74 7.26
C SER A 32 -28.94 -32.25 7.18
N ASP A 33 -28.47 -32.84 6.08
CA ASP A 33 -28.52 -34.28 5.81
C ASP A 33 -27.39 -35.03 6.55
N GLY A 34 -26.43 -34.30 7.12
CA GLY A 34 -25.38 -34.87 7.94
C GLY A 34 -24.56 -35.96 7.22
N PRO A 35 -24.33 -37.13 7.85
CA PRO A 35 -23.64 -38.26 7.21
C PRO A 35 -24.34 -38.83 5.97
N ASP A 36 -25.66 -38.63 5.83
CA ASP A 36 -26.46 -39.25 4.77
C ASP A 36 -26.22 -38.58 3.40
N ILE A 37 -25.57 -37.41 3.37
CA ILE A 37 -25.17 -36.75 2.12
C ILE A 37 -24.02 -37.47 1.41
N ILE A 38 -23.16 -38.19 2.14
CA ILE A 38 -21.89 -38.71 1.62
C ILE A 38 -22.05 -39.63 0.40
N PRO A 39 -23.00 -40.60 0.37
CA PRO A 39 -23.20 -41.43 -0.82
C PRO A 39 -23.55 -40.61 -2.07
N SER A 40 -24.24 -39.48 -1.92
CA SER A 40 -24.57 -38.59 -3.06
C SER A 40 -23.36 -37.83 -3.61
N LEU A 41 -22.26 -37.75 -2.84
CA LEU A 41 -21.01 -37.08 -3.21
C LEU A 41 -19.99 -38.02 -3.84
N ALA A 42 -20.27 -39.33 -3.97
CA ALA A 42 -19.34 -40.32 -4.51
C ALA A 42 -18.68 -39.90 -5.86
N PRO A 43 -19.42 -39.31 -6.82
CA PRO A 43 -18.80 -38.83 -8.07
C PRO A 43 -17.78 -37.69 -7.86
N ALA A 44 -17.96 -36.86 -6.82
CA ALA A 44 -17.02 -35.78 -6.48
C ALA A 44 -15.73 -36.34 -5.87
N PHE A 45 -15.84 -37.38 -5.03
CA PHE A 45 -14.68 -38.09 -4.49
C PHE A 45 -13.86 -38.76 -5.58
N GLU A 46 -14.51 -39.43 -6.54
CA GLU A 46 -13.86 -40.03 -7.71
C GLU A 46 -13.08 -38.98 -8.52
N ARG A 47 -13.75 -37.88 -8.90
CA ARG A 47 -13.10 -36.76 -9.61
C ARG A 47 -11.93 -36.17 -8.84
N TYR A 48 -12.09 -35.97 -7.53
CA TYR A 48 -11.02 -35.49 -6.66
C TYR A 48 -9.83 -36.45 -6.70
N ASN A 49 -10.07 -37.75 -6.43
CA ASN A 49 -9.03 -38.76 -6.36
C ASN A 49 -8.24 -38.89 -7.67
N GLU A 50 -8.94 -38.95 -8.81
CA GLU A 50 -8.31 -39.05 -10.13
C GLU A 50 -7.54 -37.77 -10.49
N THR A 51 -8.14 -36.59 -10.29
CA THR A 51 -7.49 -35.31 -10.62
C THR A 51 -6.26 -35.06 -9.75
N GLN A 52 -6.34 -35.46 -8.48
CA GLN A 52 -5.30 -35.27 -7.49
C GLN A 52 -4.21 -36.34 -7.51
N LEU A 53 -4.34 -37.36 -8.36
CA LEU A 53 -3.46 -38.52 -8.37
C LEU A 53 -3.35 -39.12 -6.97
N ALA A 54 -4.50 -39.33 -6.32
CA ALA A 54 -4.55 -39.86 -4.97
C ALA A 54 -3.83 -41.21 -4.90
N THR A 55 -3.13 -41.46 -3.80
CA THR A 55 -2.36 -42.69 -3.61
C THR A 55 -3.07 -43.59 -2.62
N VAL A 56 -3.11 -44.88 -2.92
CA VAL A 56 -3.72 -45.91 -2.08
C VAL A 56 -2.78 -47.09 -1.92
N LYS A 57 -2.90 -47.79 -0.80
CA LYS A 57 -2.05 -48.93 -0.48
C LYS A 57 -2.78 -50.23 -0.80
N LEU A 58 -2.17 -51.07 -1.64
CA LEU A 58 -2.72 -52.39 -1.94
C LEU A 58 -2.63 -53.31 -0.71
N PRO A 59 -3.61 -54.22 -0.52
CA PRO A 59 -3.55 -55.20 0.56
C PRO A 59 -2.26 -56.03 0.53
N GLY A 60 -1.43 -55.91 1.57
CA GLY A 60 -0.16 -56.61 1.69
C GLY A 60 1.04 -56.00 0.94
N ALA A 61 0.84 -54.92 0.17
CA ALA A 61 1.93 -54.20 -0.48
C ALA A 61 2.59 -53.19 0.50
N SER A 62 3.88 -52.90 0.28
CA SER A 62 4.58 -51.84 1.02
C SER A 62 4.51 -50.48 0.33
N GLN A 63 4.41 -50.46 -0.99
CA GLN A 63 4.35 -49.24 -1.81
C GLN A 63 2.90 -48.83 -2.07
N GLU A 64 2.70 -47.53 -2.29
CA GLU A 64 1.42 -46.97 -2.68
C GLU A 64 1.33 -46.88 -4.21
N VAL A 65 0.15 -47.18 -4.74
CA VAL A 65 -0.19 -47.03 -6.15
C VAL A 65 -1.08 -45.79 -6.33
N LEU A 66 -0.96 -45.12 -7.48
CA LEU A 66 -1.74 -43.93 -7.77
C LEU A 66 -3.07 -44.27 -8.47
N ILE A 67 -4.04 -43.38 -8.32
CA ILE A 67 -5.35 -43.43 -8.97
C ILE A 67 -5.41 -42.27 -9.96
N SER A 68 -5.74 -42.55 -11.21
CA SER A 68 -5.86 -41.55 -12.27
C SER A 68 -6.86 -41.99 -13.32
N GLU A 69 -7.29 -41.04 -14.16
CA GLU A 69 -8.09 -41.35 -15.36
C GLU A 69 -7.34 -42.29 -16.34
N TYR A 70 -5.99 -42.27 -16.32
CA TYR A 70 -5.16 -43.02 -17.26
C TYR A 70 -5.00 -44.51 -16.92
N ASN A 71 -5.28 -44.89 -15.67
CA ASN A 71 -5.15 -46.28 -15.20
C ASN A 71 -6.47 -46.88 -14.75
N LYS A 72 -7.58 -46.31 -15.22
CA LYS A 72 -8.93 -46.75 -14.91
C LYS A 72 -9.38 -47.86 -15.87
N LEU A 73 -10.03 -48.87 -15.33
CA LEU A 73 -10.73 -49.93 -16.05
C LEU A 73 -12.25 -49.70 -15.94
N GLU A 74 -13.06 -50.74 -16.16
CA GLU A 74 -14.51 -50.64 -15.97
C GLU A 74 -14.89 -50.44 -14.50
N GLY A 75 -15.80 -49.50 -14.23
CA GLY A 75 -16.27 -49.16 -12.89
C GLY A 75 -15.21 -48.46 -12.03
N ASN A 76 -15.06 -48.90 -10.78
CA ASN A 76 -14.10 -48.34 -9.81
C ASN A 76 -12.80 -49.16 -9.75
N ARG A 77 -12.47 -49.87 -10.83
CA ARG A 77 -11.28 -50.72 -10.90
C ARG A 77 -10.16 -49.97 -11.58
N TYR A 78 -8.96 -50.04 -11.00
CA TYR A 78 -7.75 -49.44 -11.52
C TYR A 78 -6.68 -50.50 -11.68
N PHE A 79 -5.65 -50.22 -12.46
CA PHE A 79 -4.50 -51.11 -12.61
C PHE A 79 -3.18 -50.40 -12.36
N ASP A 80 -2.19 -51.18 -11.95
CA ASP A 80 -0.82 -50.74 -11.81
C ASP A 80 0.11 -51.62 -12.66
N VAL A 81 0.93 -50.96 -13.48
CA VAL A 81 1.81 -51.63 -14.45
C VAL A 81 3.05 -52.21 -13.78
N GLU A 82 3.55 -51.56 -12.72
CA GLU A 82 4.76 -52.01 -12.01
C GLU A 82 4.49 -53.30 -11.23
N SER A 83 3.41 -53.32 -10.44
CA SER A 83 2.99 -54.49 -9.66
C SER A 83 2.17 -55.51 -10.46
N GLN A 84 1.82 -55.22 -11.71
CA GLN A 84 0.99 -56.07 -12.57
C GLN A 84 -0.31 -56.51 -11.87
N THR A 85 -0.97 -55.55 -11.21
CA THR A 85 -2.13 -55.81 -10.35
C THR A 85 -3.26 -54.84 -10.69
N SER A 86 -4.49 -55.37 -10.76
CA SER A 86 -5.72 -54.57 -10.77
C SER A 86 -6.39 -54.61 -9.41
N PHE A 87 -7.08 -53.54 -9.03
CA PHE A 87 -7.68 -53.37 -7.72
C PHE A 87 -8.92 -52.49 -7.79
N GLU A 88 -9.87 -52.68 -6.89
CA GLU A 88 -11.03 -51.81 -6.73
C GLU A 88 -10.73 -50.73 -5.69
N VAL A 89 -11.28 -49.54 -5.91
CA VAL A 89 -11.12 -48.40 -5.00
C VAL A 89 -12.49 -47.98 -4.46
N ASP A 90 -12.59 -47.86 -3.14
CA ASP A 90 -13.64 -47.05 -2.52
C ASP A 90 -13.16 -45.59 -2.47
N HIS A 91 -13.76 -44.75 -3.32
CA HIS A 91 -13.35 -43.34 -3.42
C HIS A 91 -13.66 -42.51 -2.18
N VAL A 92 -14.62 -42.93 -1.35
CA VAL A 92 -15.00 -42.20 -0.14
C VAL A 92 -14.01 -42.48 0.99
N THR A 93 -13.62 -43.75 1.17
CA THR A 93 -12.66 -44.15 2.22
C THR A 93 -11.21 -44.07 1.77
N GLN A 94 -10.95 -43.97 0.46
CA GLN A 94 -9.63 -44.04 -0.17
C GLN A 94 -8.92 -45.38 0.13
N GLU A 95 -9.67 -46.47 0.15
CA GLU A 95 -9.13 -47.82 0.38
C GLU A 95 -9.14 -48.67 -0.89
N ALA A 96 -8.04 -49.41 -1.11
CA ALA A 96 -7.92 -50.36 -2.21
C ALA A 96 -8.27 -51.78 -1.74
N SER A 97 -9.00 -52.52 -2.58
CA SER A 97 -9.44 -53.88 -2.29
C SER A 97 -9.45 -54.75 -3.54
N ALA A 98 -9.84 -56.03 -3.38
CA ALA A 98 -10.03 -56.98 -4.48
C ALA A 98 -8.84 -57.09 -5.46
N ALA A 99 -7.61 -57.03 -4.95
CA ALA A 99 -6.40 -57.09 -5.77
C ALA A 99 -6.32 -58.41 -6.58
N GLN A 100 -6.07 -58.30 -7.88
CA GLN A 100 -6.00 -59.41 -8.84
C GLN A 100 -4.84 -59.21 -9.82
N SER A 101 -4.21 -60.29 -10.27
CA SER A 101 -3.18 -60.22 -11.32
C SER A 101 -3.75 -59.57 -12.58
N TYR A 102 -3.03 -58.59 -13.12
CA TYR A 102 -3.38 -57.88 -14.35
C TYR A 102 -2.12 -57.64 -15.17
N VAL A 103 -2.09 -58.19 -16.38
CA VAL A 103 -0.98 -57.99 -17.32
C VAL A 103 -1.41 -56.94 -18.33
N LEU A 104 -0.60 -55.90 -18.49
CA LEU A 104 -0.86 -54.84 -19.47
C LEU A 104 -0.89 -55.41 -20.89
N GLU A 105 -2.01 -55.23 -21.57
CA GLU A 105 -2.18 -55.52 -23.00
C GLU A 105 -2.03 -54.21 -23.80
N SER A 106 -0.87 -54.02 -24.43
CA SER A 106 -0.55 -52.85 -25.27
C SER A 106 0.47 -53.23 -26.35
N GLN A 107 0.34 -52.65 -27.54
CA GLN A 107 1.31 -52.75 -28.63
C GLN A 107 2.64 -52.07 -28.25
N ASN A 108 2.58 -51.12 -27.31
CA ASN A 108 3.71 -50.33 -26.83
C ASN A 108 4.25 -50.83 -25.48
N ALA A 109 3.93 -52.07 -25.07
CA ALA A 109 4.27 -52.58 -23.74
C ALA A 109 5.77 -52.50 -23.41
N ASP A 110 6.67 -52.72 -24.38
CA ASP A 110 8.13 -52.61 -24.16
C ASP A 110 8.58 -51.17 -23.92
N LEU A 111 8.01 -50.20 -24.64
CA LEU A 111 8.26 -48.77 -24.43
C LEU A 111 7.76 -48.35 -23.04
N ILE A 112 6.54 -48.76 -22.67
CA ILE A 112 5.93 -48.44 -21.37
C ILE A 112 6.79 -48.99 -20.23
N LYS A 113 7.23 -50.26 -20.30
CA LYS A 113 8.12 -50.86 -19.29
C LYS A 113 9.47 -50.15 -19.22
N SER A 114 10.03 -49.74 -20.36
CA SER A 114 11.30 -49.00 -20.41
C SER A 114 11.17 -47.61 -19.77
N LEU A 115 10.11 -46.87 -20.12
CA LEU A 115 9.77 -45.57 -19.52
C LEU A 115 9.54 -45.68 -18.03
N LEU A 116 8.77 -46.69 -17.59
CA LEU A 116 8.47 -46.92 -16.18
C LEU A 116 9.75 -47.19 -15.37
N LYS A 117 10.67 -47.99 -15.92
CA LYS A 117 11.97 -48.26 -15.29
C LYS A 117 12.82 -47.00 -15.16
N SER A 118 12.92 -46.19 -16.22
CA SER A 118 13.67 -44.93 -16.18
C SER A 118 13.00 -43.90 -15.25
N LEU A 119 11.67 -43.83 -15.25
CA LEU A 119 10.88 -42.96 -14.38
C LEU A 119 11.05 -43.34 -12.91
N SER A 120 11.03 -44.64 -12.57
CA SER A 120 11.27 -45.14 -11.22
C SER A 120 12.62 -44.68 -10.67
N ALA A 121 13.68 -44.78 -11.47
CA ALA A 121 15.01 -44.32 -11.09
C ALA A 121 15.03 -42.80 -10.82
N HIS A 122 14.46 -42.01 -11.73
CA HIS A 122 14.31 -40.55 -11.56
C HIS A 122 13.48 -40.19 -10.31
N ALA A 123 12.32 -40.84 -10.14
CA ALA A 123 11.38 -40.54 -9.08
C ALA A 123 11.99 -40.81 -7.70
N THR A 124 12.65 -41.95 -7.53
CA THR A 124 13.29 -42.34 -6.26
C THR A 124 14.54 -41.51 -5.93
N GLU A 125 15.23 -40.98 -6.94
CA GLU A 125 16.38 -40.08 -6.74
C GLU A 125 15.94 -38.69 -6.28
N HIS A 126 14.86 -38.14 -6.85
CA HIS A 126 14.47 -36.74 -6.66
C HIS A 126 13.33 -36.52 -5.68
N TYR A 127 12.46 -37.51 -5.45
CA TYR A 127 11.28 -37.39 -4.60
C TYR A 127 11.32 -38.42 -3.47
N ARG A 128 11.25 -37.93 -2.22
CA ARG A 128 11.35 -38.80 -1.03
C ARG A 128 10.16 -39.74 -0.86
N THR A 129 8.98 -39.27 -1.21
CA THR A 129 7.69 -39.98 -1.07
C THR A 129 6.88 -39.71 -2.33
N CYS A 130 6.85 -40.70 -3.22
CA CYS A 130 6.22 -40.59 -4.52
C CYS A 130 5.57 -41.90 -4.96
N SER A 131 4.58 -41.77 -5.83
CA SER A 131 4.04 -42.84 -6.66
C SER A 131 4.09 -42.37 -8.11
N TYR A 132 4.28 -43.28 -9.03
CA TYR A 132 4.42 -42.98 -10.44
C TYR A 132 3.79 -44.10 -11.28
N GLY A 133 3.53 -43.81 -12.54
CA GLY A 133 2.90 -44.78 -13.45
C GLY A 133 3.07 -44.36 -14.90
N VAL A 134 3.05 -45.36 -15.78
CA VAL A 134 3.09 -45.16 -17.23
C VAL A 134 2.00 -46.02 -17.86
N TYR A 135 1.10 -45.38 -18.60
CA TYR A 135 -0.14 -46.02 -19.07
C TYR A 135 -0.38 -45.72 -20.56
N PRO A 136 -0.92 -46.69 -21.33
CA PRO A 136 -1.38 -46.42 -22.69
C PRO A 136 -2.65 -45.58 -22.65
N ILE A 137 -2.77 -44.62 -23.56
CA ILE A 137 -3.93 -43.73 -23.68
C ILE A 137 -4.31 -43.56 -25.16
N GLU A 138 -5.48 -42.98 -25.42
CA GLU A 138 -5.97 -42.70 -26.78
C GLU A 138 -5.93 -43.95 -27.68
N ASP A 139 -6.51 -45.06 -27.21
CA ASP A 139 -6.49 -46.36 -27.91
C ASP A 139 -5.07 -46.82 -28.30
N ASP A 140 -4.11 -46.63 -27.39
CA ASP A 140 -2.70 -47.02 -27.52
C ASP A 140 -1.91 -46.21 -28.58
N THR A 141 -2.42 -45.04 -28.97
CA THR A 141 -1.71 -44.10 -29.88
C THR A 141 -0.78 -43.13 -29.14
N ALA A 142 -0.97 -42.99 -27.83
CA ALA A 142 -0.14 -42.17 -26.95
C ALA A 142 0.10 -42.88 -25.61
N VAL A 143 1.09 -42.40 -24.85
CA VAL A 143 1.47 -42.90 -23.52
C VAL A 143 1.42 -41.76 -22.52
N ALA A 144 0.70 -41.95 -21.41
CA ALA A 144 0.72 -41.06 -20.27
C ALA A 144 1.85 -41.48 -19.30
N ILE A 145 2.64 -40.51 -18.86
CA ILE A 145 3.70 -40.64 -17.85
C ILE A 145 3.28 -39.75 -16.68
N VAL A 146 3.08 -40.36 -15.52
CA VAL A 146 2.43 -39.72 -14.38
C VAL A 146 3.31 -39.88 -13.14
N LEU A 147 3.50 -38.78 -12.40
CA LEU A 147 4.21 -38.77 -11.13
C LEU A 147 3.45 -37.90 -10.13
N VAL A 148 3.30 -38.42 -8.91
CA VAL A 148 2.79 -37.68 -7.76
C VAL A 148 3.76 -37.83 -6.59
N ALA A 149 4.09 -36.72 -5.95
CA ALA A 149 4.88 -36.71 -4.74
C ALA A 149 4.16 -35.93 -3.65
N ASN A 150 3.98 -36.58 -2.50
CA ASN A 150 3.16 -36.08 -1.41
C ASN A 150 4.02 -35.89 -0.17
N ARG A 151 3.81 -34.79 0.56
CA ARG A 151 4.41 -34.59 1.88
C ARG A 151 3.41 -33.90 2.79
N TYR A 152 2.92 -34.65 3.76
CA TYR A 152 1.94 -34.18 4.72
C TYR A 152 2.56 -34.06 6.10
N SER A 153 2.32 -32.93 6.74
CA SER A 153 2.87 -32.64 8.06
C SER A 153 1.84 -31.86 8.89
N PRO A 154 0.67 -32.47 9.18
CA PRO A 154 -0.43 -31.78 9.86
C PRO A 154 -0.06 -31.27 11.26
N ASN A 155 0.82 -31.97 11.98
CA ASN A 155 1.35 -31.51 13.27
C ASN A 155 2.17 -30.20 13.17
N ASN A 156 2.66 -29.86 11.99
CA ASN A 156 3.34 -28.58 11.70
C ASN A 156 2.46 -27.67 10.82
N PHE A 157 1.17 -27.96 10.70
CA PHE A 157 0.18 -27.15 10.00
C PHE A 157 0.49 -26.90 8.52
N TRP A 158 1.06 -27.88 7.83
CA TRP A 158 1.25 -27.77 6.38
C TRP A 158 1.23 -29.10 5.63
N ASN A 159 0.75 -29.01 4.40
CA ASN A 159 0.70 -30.11 3.45
C ASN A 159 1.15 -29.65 2.07
N GLY A 160 1.78 -30.55 1.32
CA GLY A 160 2.26 -30.28 -0.03
C GLY A 160 2.07 -31.47 -0.96
N ARG A 161 1.78 -31.17 -2.22
CA ARG A 161 1.65 -32.15 -3.30
C ARG A 161 2.27 -31.59 -4.58
N PHE A 162 3.08 -32.41 -5.22
CA PHE A 162 3.62 -32.20 -6.55
C PHE A 162 2.98 -33.22 -7.49
N ARG A 163 2.53 -32.78 -8.66
CA ARG A 163 1.98 -33.65 -9.71
C ARG A 163 2.62 -33.28 -11.05
N ALA A 164 3.10 -34.26 -11.77
CA ALA A 164 3.58 -34.09 -13.14
C ALA A 164 2.91 -35.13 -14.03
N ILE A 165 2.30 -34.66 -15.12
CA ILE A 165 1.60 -35.49 -16.09
C ILE A 165 2.16 -35.12 -17.45
N TYR A 166 2.64 -36.11 -18.20
CA TYR A 166 3.18 -35.93 -19.54
C TYR A 166 2.52 -36.93 -20.50
N THR A 167 2.23 -36.46 -21.70
CA THR A 167 1.67 -37.24 -22.80
C THR A 167 2.70 -37.34 -23.91
N LEU A 168 3.05 -38.57 -24.26
CA LEU A 168 3.97 -38.92 -25.33
C LEU A 168 3.21 -39.60 -26.48
N PRO A 169 3.02 -38.92 -27.62
CA PRO A 169 2.53 -39.56 -28.84
C PRO A 169 3.51 -40.62 -29.36
N VAL A 170 3.01 -41.81 -29.72
CA VAL A 170 3.88 -42.94 -30.13
C VAL A 170 4.12 -42.99 -31.65
N ASN A 171 3.27 -42.36 -32.45
CA ASN A 171 3.22 -42.53 -33.91
C ASN A 171 4.20 -41.66 -34.73
N SER A 172 5.26 -41.08 -34.14
CA SER A 172 6.14 -40.13 -34.86
C SER A 172 7.62 -40.29 -34.51
N SER A 173 8.48 -40.17 -35.54
CA SER A 173 9.95 -40.27 -35.41
C SER A 173 10.59 -39.06 -34.74
N SER A 174 9.92 -37.91 -34.77
CA SER A 174 10.18 -36.76 -33.89
C SER A 174 8.88 -36.37 -33.22
N THR A 175 8.86 -36.33 -31.90
CA THR A 175 7.63 -36.11 -31.14
C THR A 175 7.81 -34.97 -30.14
N THR A 176 6.75 -34.20 -29.94
CA THR A 176 6.67 -33.24 -28.83
C THR A 176 5.89 -33.88 -27.70
N ILE A 177 6.51 -33.97 -26.52
CA ILE A 177 5.84 -34.35 -25.28
C ILE A 177 5.13 -33.12 -24.76
N SER A 178 3.83 -33.22 -24.56
CA SER A 178 3.03 -32.19 -23.89
C SER A 178 2.79 -32.62 -22.46
N GLY A 179 2.95 -31.72 -21.50
CA GLY A 179 2.75 -32.06 -20.10
C GLY A 179 2.38 -30.87 -19.25
N GLN A 180 2.17 -31.16 -17.98
CA GLN A 180 1.70 -30.21 -16.99
C GLN A 180 2.32 -30.55 -15.63
N ILE A 181 2.95 -29.56 -15.01
CA ILE A 181 3.47 -29.66 -13.64
C ILE A 181 2.58 -28.79 -12.74
N LYS A 182 2.07 -29.37 -11.65
CA LYS A 182 1.25 -28.71 -10.64
C LYS A 182 1.89 -28.85 -9.27
N VAL A 183 1.91 -27.76 -8.52
CA VAL A 183 2.39 -27.73 -7.14
C VAL A 183 1.32 -27.09 -6.28
N ASP A 184 0.87 -27.83 -5.27
CA ASP A 184 -0.10 -27.39 -4.29
C ASP A 184 0.55 -27.44 -2.91
N VAL A 185 0.54 -26.32 -2.19
CA VAL A 185 1.02 -26.23 -0.80
C VAL A 185 0.00 -25.47 0.01
N HIS A 186 -0.35 -25.99 1.17
CA HIS A 186 -1.24 -25.35 2.12
C HIS A 186 -0.54 -25.24 3.46
N TYR A 187 -0.46 -24.02 4.02
CA TYR A 187 0.07 -23.73 5.34
C TYR A 187 -1.00 -22.98 6.15
N TYR A 188 -1.30 -23.48 7.34
CA TYR A 188 -2.47 -23.05 8.12
C TYR A 188 -2.19 -22.83 9.61
N GLU A 189 -0.95 -22.49 9.98
CA GLU A 189 -0.61 -22.05 11.35
C GLU A 189 -1.00 -20.57 11.51
N ASP A 190 -1.91 -20.27 12.44
CA ASP A 190 -2.39 -18.91 12.76
C ASP A 190 -2.88 -18.08 11.54
N GLY A 191 -3.27 -18.77 10.47
CA GLY A 191 -3.67 -18.17 9.20
C GLY A 191 -4.01 -19.23 8.16
N ASN A 192 -4.22 -18.81 6.91
CA ASN A 192 -4.39 -19.71 5.77
C ASN A 192 -3.64 -19.13 4.57
N VAL A 193 -2.60 -19.84 4.13
CA VAL A 193 -1.80 -19.51 2.95
C VAL A 193 -1.76 -20.74 2.05
N ALA A 194 -2.28 -20.59 0.83
CA ALA A 194 -2.24 -21.61 -0.21
C ALA A 194 -1.39 -21.15 -1.40
N LEU A 195 -0.60 -22.07 -1.92
CA LEU A 195 0.08 -21.97 -3.21
C LEU A 195 -0.54 -23.01 -4.13
N ASN A 196 -1.04 -22.57 -5.28
CA ASN A 196 -1.50 -23.46 -6.34
C ASN A 196 -0.83 -23.01 -7.64
N THR A 197 -0.13 -23.93 -8.29
CA THR A 197 0.56 -23.65 -9.55
C THR A 197 0.12 -24.60 -10.65
N ASN A 198 0.21 -24.11 -11.88
CA ASN A 198 -0.07 -24.90 -13.07
C ASN A 198 0.85 -24.44 -14.19
N LYS A 199 1.89 -25.23 -14.47
CA LYS A 199 2.89 -24.97 -15.51
C LYS A 199 2.71 -25.94 -16.67
N PRO A 200 2.22 -25.48 -17.84
CA PRO A 200 2.28 -26.29 -19.05
C PRO A 200 3.73 -26.42 -19.54
N VAL A 201 4.09 -27.60 -20.03
CA VAL A 201 5.43 -27.96 -20.50
C VAL A 201 5.30 -28.60 -21.89
N ASN A 202 6.15 -28.19 -22.84
CA ASN A 202 6.24 -28.83 -24.16
C ASN A 202 7.72 -29.14 -24.45
N LEU A 203 8.05 -30.41 -24.68
CA LEU A 203 9.41 -30.90 -24.84
C LEU A 203 9.57 -31.58 -26.19
N SER A 204 10.43 -31.06 -27.05
CA SER A 204 10.78 -31.72 -28.31
C SER A 204 11.80 -32.83 -28.07
N VAL A 205 11.48 -34.04 -28.51
CA VAL A 205 12.36 -35.22 -28.40
C VAL A 205 12.63 -35.78 -29.79
N GLN A 206 13.92 -36.07 -30.05
CA GLN A 206 14.41 -36.56 -31.35
C GLN A 206 14.50 -38.09 -31.41
N SER A 207 14.32 -38.78 -30.28
CA SER A 207 14.36 -40.23 -30.17
C SER A 207 13.24 -40.72 -29.24
N VAL A 208 12.76 -41.94 -29.47
CA VAL A 208 11.77 -42.61 -28.60
C VAL A 208 12.49 -43.40 -27.48
N ASP A 209 13.73 -43.04 -27.16
CA ASP A 209 14.50 -43.70 -26.10
C ASP A 209 14.01 -43.24 -24.72
N ALA A 210 13.66 -44.19 -23.86
CA ALA A 210 13.07 -43.91 -22.55
C ALA A 210 13.99 -43.08 -21.65
N SER A 211 15.30 -43.36 -21.64
CA SER A 211 16.26 -42.64 -20.81
C SER A 211 16.41 -41.19 -21.28
N ALA A 212 16.48 -40.97 -22.59
CA ALA A 212 16.52 -39.62 -23.17
C ALA A 212 15.24 -38.82 -22.87
N ILE A 213 14.07 -39.47 -22.94
CA ILE A 213 12.76 -38.87 -22.61
C ILE A 213 12.73 -38.44 -21.14
N ILE A 214 13.03 -39.35 -20.21
CA ILE A 214 13.00 -39.05 -18.78
C ILE A 214 14.05 -38.00 -18.41
N SER A 215 15.23 -38.02 -19.05
CA SER A 215 16.25 -36.97 -18.85
C SER A 215 15.75 -35.58 -19.25
N ARG A 216 14.94 -35.48 -20.33
CA ARG A 216 14.32 -34.21 -20.74
C ARG A 216 13.25 -33.76 -19.76
N ILE A 217 12.44 -34.69 -19.26
CA ILE A 217 11.45 -34.42 -18.20
C ILE A 217 12.15 -33.92 -16.93
N ALA A 218 13.20 -34.61 -16.48
CA ALA A 218 13.99 -34.23 -15.31
C ALA A 218 14.57 -32.81 -15.43
N ALA A 219 15.11 -32.46 -16.61
CA ALA A 219 15.59 -31.10 -16.87
C ALA A 219 14.48 -30.06 -16.77
N ALA A 220 13.28 -30.36 -17.30
CA ALA A 220 12.13 -29.47 -17.25
C ALA A 220 11.59 -29.29 -15.81
N GLU A 221 11.53 -30.36 -15.02
CA GLU A 221 11.14 -30.30 -13.61
C GLU A 221 12.13 -29.47 -12.79
N ARG A 222 13.45 -29.68 -12.99
CA ARG A 222 14.50 -28.87 -12.36
C ARG A 222 14.38 -27.39 -12.73
N ASP A 223 14.24 -27.09 -14.03
CA ASP A 223 14.12 -25.70 -14.49
C ASP A 223 12.89 -25.02 -13.88
N TYR A 224 11.78 -25.75 -13.75
CA TYR A 224 10.57 -25.24 -13.11
C TYR A 224 10.75 -25.01 -11.60
N GLN A 225 11.42 -25.92 -10.90
CA GLN A 225 11.74 -25.73 -9.48
C GLN A 225 12.59 -24.48 -9.26
N GLU A 226 13.60 -24.27 -10.09
CA GLU A 226 14.42 -23.06 -10.04
C GLU A 226 13.64 -21.79 -10.40
N GLU A 227 12.73 -21.88 -11.38
CA GLU A 227 11.81 -20.79 -11.74
C GLU A 227 10.92 -20.39 -10.56
N LEU A 228 10.34 -21.36 -9.86
CA LEU A 228 9.55 -21.11 -8.64
C LEU A 228 10.37 -20.42 -7.56
N ASN A 229 11.59 -20.89 -7.30
CA ASN A 229 12.48 -20.26 -6.33
C ASN A 229 12.78 -18.79 -6.68
N ARG A 230 13.08 -18.51 -7.95
CA ARG A 230 13.29 -17.13 -8.44
C ARG A 230 12.01 -16.30 -8.33
N ALA A 231 10.84 -16.88 -8.63
CA ALA A 231 9.56 -16.21 -8.54
C ALA A 231 9.23 -15.79 -7.09
N PHE A 232 9.53 -16.63 -6.08
CA PHE A 232 9.34 -16.25 -4.68
C PHE A 232 10.19 -15.05 -4.26
N VAL A 233 11.47 -15.05 -4.63
CA VAL A 233 12.37 -13.91 -4.34
C VAL A 233 11.88 -12.63 -5.03
N SER A 234 11.51 -12.72 -6.31
CA SER A 234 10.99 -11.60 -7.09
C SER A 234 9.69 -11.04 -6.52
N THR A 235 8.74 -11.89 -6.14
CA THR A 235 7.48 -11.46 -5.52
C THR A 235 7.69 -10.78 -4.18
N ALA A 236 8.58 -11.33 -3.34
CA ALA A 236 8.90 -10.77 -2.03
C ALA A 236 9.59 -9.39 -2.13
N GLU A 237 10.50 -9.21 -3.09
CA GLU A 237 11.25 -7.96 -3.24
C GLU A 237 10.54 -6.91 -4.12
N GLY A 238 9.69 -7.35 -5.04
CA GLY A 238 8.98 -6.49 -5.97
C GLY A 238 7.55 -6.22 -5.53
N VAL A 239 6.64 -7.15 -5.85
CA VAL A 239 5.19 -6.98 -5.73
C VAL A 239 4.77 -6.66 -4.29
N PHE A 240 5.23 -7.43 -3.31
CA PHE A 240 4.83 -7.23 -1.91
C PHE A 240 5.33 -5.91 -1.33
N LYS A 241 6.55 -5.47 -1.67
CA LYS A 241 7.05 -4.13 -1.27
C LYS A 241 6.26 -3.00 -1.94
N GLY A 242 5.75 -3.23 -3.16
CA GLY A 242 4.90 -2.31 -3.89
C GLY A 242 3.51 -2.14 -3.25
N LEU A 243 2.92 -3.23 -2.75
CA LEU A 243 1.62 -3.20 -2.06
C LEU A 243 1.71 -2.47 -0.71
N ARG A 244 2.68 -2.84 0.12
CA ARG A 244 2.87 -2.21 1.43
C ARG A 244 4.34 -2.15 1.79
N ARG A 245 4.83 -0.93 1.96
CA ARG A 245 6.17 -0.70 2.48
C ARG A 245 6.24 -1.10 3.96
N GLN A 246 7.35 -1.73 4.35
CA GLN A 246 7.62 -2.04 5.76
C GLN A 246 7.72 -0.77 6.63
N LEU A 247 8.26 0.31 6.04
CA LEU A 247 8.31 1.64 6.64
C LEU A 247 7.88 2.70 5.60
N PRO A 248 7.33 3.84 6.06
CA PRO A 248 7.16 5.04 5.24
C PRO A 248 8.43 5.43 4.49
N ILE A 249 8.31 6.32 3.49
CA ILE A 249 9.46 6.81 2.69
C ILE A 249 10.55 7.42 3.60
N THR A 250 10.14 8.04 4.70
CA THR A 250 11.01 8.62 5.72
C THR A 250 11.89 7.60 6.45
N ARG A 251 11.63 6.29 6.28
CA ARG A 251 12.30 5.18 6.99
C ARG A 251 12.17 5.27 8.52
N GLN A 252 11.09 5.89 8.99
CA GLN A 252 10.75 6.02 10.41
C GLN A 252 9.28 5.64 10.61
N LYS A 253 8.93 5.13 11.80
CA LYS A 253 7.53 4.89 12.15
C LYS A 253 6.76 6.22 12.13
N VAL A 254 5.48 6.15 11.80
CA VAL A 254 4.61 7.33 11.76
C VAL A 254 4.51 7.92 13.17
N GLU A 255 4.87 9.20 13.30
CA GLU A 255 4.69 9.96 14.54
C GLU A 255 3.26 10.50 14.58
N TRP A 256 2.35 9.72 15.17
CA TRP A 256 0.92 10.03 15.20
C TRP A 256 0.60 11.39 15.84
N GLU A 257 1.41 11.85 16.81
CA GLU A 257 1.27 13.17 17.44
C GLU A 257 1.44 14.31 16.42
N LYS A 258 2.36 14.17 15.46
CA LYS A 258 2.58 15.17 14.41
C LYS A 258 1.48 15.13 13.35
N VAL A 259 0.94 13.95 13.04
CA VAL A 259 -0.12 13.79 12.03
C VAL A 259 -1.36 14.61 12.37
N GLY A 260 -1.74 14.72 13.65
CA GLY A 260 -2.84 15.58 14.09
C GLY A 260 -2.54 17.08 14.04
N GLY A 261 -1.25 17.47 14.05
CA GLY A 261 -0.79 18.86 14.01
C GLY A 261 -0.45 19.38 12.62
N TYR A 262 -0.24 18.50 11.62
CA TYR A 262 -0.03 18.87 10.22
C TYR A 262 -1.32 19.45 9.61
N ARG A 263 -1.57 20.72 9.88
CA ARG A 263 -2.55 21.54 9.16
C ARG A 263 -1.98 21.93 7.80
N LEU A 264 -1.83 20.95 6.92
CA LEU A 264 -1.29 21.14 5.56
C LEU A 264 -2.00 22.29 4.80
N GLY A 265 -3.29 22.52 5.08
CA GLY A 265 -4.05 23.64 4.51
C GLY A 265 -3.65 25.04 5.01
N GLN A 266 -3.18 25.20 6.26
CA GLN A 266 -2.77 26.50 6.80
C GLN A 266 -1.40 26.93 6.25
N ASP A 267 -0.46 25.99 6.11
CA ASP A 267 0.90 26.29 5.62
C ASP A 267 0.90 26.66 4.13
N ILE A 268 0.08 25.98 3.32
CA ILE A 268 -0.08 26.28 1.88
C ILE A 268 -0.77 27.63 1.67
N ALA A 269 -1.84 27.93 2.42
CA ALA A 269 -2.56 29.20 2.30
C ALA A 269 -1.67 30.41 2.67
N GLY A 270 -0.85 30.27 3.71
CA GLY A 270 0.08 31.32 4.12
C GLY A 270 1.18 31.58 3.07
N GLY A 271 1.76 30.53 2.48
CA GLY A 271 2.78 30.68 1.44
C GLY A 271 2.22 31.37 0.18
N LEU A 272 1.02 30.97 -0.25
CA LEU A 272 0.33 31.59 -1.38
C LEU A 272 -0.02 33.07 -1.11
N GLU A 273 -0.51 33.39 0.09
CA GLU A 273 -0.81 34.77 0.49
C GLU A 273 0.41 35.68 0.38
N LYS A 274 1.58 35.21 0.82
CA LYS A 274 2.85 35.95 0.75
C LYS A 274 3.35 36.11 -0.68
N THR A 275 3.20 35.10 -1.52
CA THR A 275 3.52 35.23 -2.96
C THR A 275 2.64 36.28 -3.63
N LEU A 276 1.33 36.25 -3.39
CA LEU A 276 0.41 37.26 -3.90
C LEU A 276 0.73 38.66 -3.36
N ARG A 277 1.15 38.76 -2.09
CA ARG A 277 1.59 40.02 -1.47
C ARG A 277 2.82 40.59 -2.19
N LEU A 278 3.77 39.73 -2.54
CA LEU A 278 4.98 40.11 -3.26
C LEU A 278 4.64 40.63 -4.66
N VAL A 279 3.81 39.89 -5.41
CA VAL A 279 3.36 40.33 -6.75
C VAL A 279 2.60 41.65 -6.67
N GLN A 280 1.70 41.81 -5.70
CA GLN A 280 1.00 43.07 -5.46
C GLN A 280 1.97 44.23 -5.19
N SER A 281 3.02 44.01 -4.38
CA SER A 281 4.01 45.04 -4.07
C SER A 281 4.80 45.50 -5.30
N PHE A 282 5.12 44.58 -6.22
CA PHE A 282 5.70 44.94 -7.51
C PHE A 282 4.76 45.77 -8.37
N CYS A 283 3.45 45.50 -8.36
CA CYS A 283 2.48 46.37 -9.03
C CYS A 283 2.45 47.79 -8.43
N VAL A 284 2.58 47.92 -7.10
CA VAL A 284 2.67 49.24 -6.43
C VAL A 284 3.91 50.00 -6.88
N LEU A 285 5.07 49.33 -6.97
CA LEU A 285 6.33 49.91 -7.42
C LEU A 285 6.32 50.26 -8.91
N ALA A 286 5.76 49.39 -9.75
CA ALA A 286 5.64 49.63 -11.18
C ALA A 286 4.87 50.94 -11.44
N LEU A 287 3.79 51.20 -10.69
CA LEU A 287 3.01 52.44 -10.80
C LEU A 287 3.79 53.72 -10.46
N GLN A 288 5.00 53.64 -9.90
CA GLN A 288 5.86 54.80 -9.64
C GLN A 288 6.81 55.12 -10.81
N ILE A 289 6.83 54.30 -11.87
CA ILE A 289 7.68 54.52 -13.05
C ILE A 289 7.08 55.64 -13.90
N PRO A 290 7.77 56.79 -14.09
CA PRO A 290 7.20 57.95 -14.78
C PRO A 290 6.91 57.75 -16.27
N THR A 291 7.53 56.76 -16.90
CA THR A 291 7.49 56.51 -18.36
C THR A 291 6.42 55.50 -18.78
N LEU A 292 5.52 55.09 -17.89
CA LEU A 292 4.49 54.10 -18.20
C LEU A 292 3.36 54.67 -19.04
N GLU A 293 2.93 53.91 -20.04
CA GLU A 293 1.75 54.20 -20.85
C GLU A 293 0.46 54.08 -20.03
N ASN A 294 -0.56 54.86 -20.40
CA ASN A 294 -1.86 54.91 -19.72
C ASN A 294 -2.55 53.54 -19.61
N GLU A 295 -2.41 52.69 -20.62
CA GLU A 295 -2.96 51.33 -20.59
C GLU A 295 -2.27 50.45 -19.55
N SER A 296 -0.94 50.53 -19.47
CA SER A 296 -0.14 49.81 -18.47
C SER A 296 -0.50 50.26 -17.06
N ILE A 297 -0.71 51.56 -16.84
CA ILE A 297 -1.17 52.11 -15.56
C ILE A 297 -2.52 51.51 -15.13
N SER A 298 -3.48 51.38 -16.05
CA SER A 298 -4.78 50.76 -15.78
C SER A 298 -4.65 49.28 -15.41
N ARG A 299 -3.84 48.52 -16.17
CA ARG A 299 -3.58 47.10 -15.92
C ARG A 299 -2.92 46.88 -14.56
N PHE A 300 -1.88 47.66 -14.22
CA PHE A 300 -1.21 47.55 -12.92
C PHE A 300 -2.12 47.93 -11.75
N ASN A 301 -2.99 48.94 -11.91
CA ASN A 301 -3.99 49.28 -10.89
C ASN A 301 -5.02 48.17 -10.68
N THR A 302 -5.48 47.55 -11.77
CA THR A 302 -6.40 46.40 -11.72
C THR A 302 -5.73 45.23 -11.02
N ALA A 303 -4.53 44.83 -11.45
CA ALA A 303 -3.76 43.74 -10.86
C ALA A 303 -3.50 43.97 -9.37
N LYS A 304 -3.03 45.17 -8.98
CA LYS A 304 -2.82 45.55 -7.57
C LYS A 304 -4.09 45.33 -6.73
N THR A 305 -5.24 45.75 -7.24
CA THR A 305 -6.52 45.67 -6.51
C THR A 305 -7.03 44.23 -6.43
N GLN A 306 -6.93 43.46 -7.51
CA GLN A 306 -7.35 42.06 -7.55
C GLN A 306 -6.47 41.18 -6.66
N PHE A 307 -5.14 41.35 -6.68
CA PHE A 307 -4.26 40.61 -5.77
C PHE A 307 -4.51 40.97 -4.31
N ALA A 308 -4.77 42.25 -4.00
CA ALA A 308 -5.17 42.66 -2.66
C ALA A 308 -6.48 41.98 -2.21
N LEU A 309 -7.47 41.89 -3.10
CA LEU A 309 -8.75 41.24 -2.84
C LEU A 309 -8.59 39.73 -2.63
N THR A 310 -7.85 39.03 -3.49
CA THR A 310 -7.59 37.58 -3.35
C THR A 310 -6.90 37.27 -2.02
N ARG A 311 -5.95 38.10 -1.59
CA ARG A 311 -5.29 37.95 -0.28
C ARG A 311 -6.23 38.16 0.90
N ARG A 312 -7.29 38.96 0.75
CA ARG A 312 -8.33 39.10 1.78
C ARG A 312 -9.13 37.82 1.90
N PHE A 313 -9.52 37.21 0.78
CA PHE A 313 -10.19 35.90 0.80
C PHE A 313 -9.34 34.80 1.47
N LEU A 314 -8.03 34.74 1.20
CA LEU A 314 -7.13 33.77 1.84
C LEU A 314 -7.00 33.97 3.36
N ARG A 315 -7.27 35.19 3.87
CA ARG A 315 -7.15 35.56 5.28
C ARG A 315 -8.51 35.69 5.99
N PHE A 316 -9.61 35.36 5.32
CA PHE A 316 -10.99 35.64 5.80
C PHE A 316 -11.33 35.05 7.18
N PHE A 317 -10.70 33.95 7.59
CA PHE A 317 -10.91 33.35 8.92
C PHE A 317 -9.78 33.64 9.91
N ASN A 318 -8.80 34.45 9.55
CA ASN A 318 -7.64 34.72 10.40
C ASN A 318 -8.02 35.44 11.70
N PHE A 319 -9.16 36.17 11.74
CA PHE A 319 -9.65 36.79 12.96
C PHE A 319 -9.95 35.75 14.05
N ILE A 320 -10.44 34.56 13.68
CA ILE A 320 -10.76 33.47 14.62
C ILE A 320 -9.49 32.99 15.31
N ASP A 321 -8.43 32.74 14.52
CA ASP A 321 -7.14 32.33 15.06
C ASP A 321 -6.52 33.39 15.97
N CYS A 322 -6.69 34.67 15.63
CA CYS A 322 -6.22 35.77 16.47
C CYS A 322 -6.96 35.83 17.82
N PHE A 323 -8.29 35.73 17.81
CA PHE A 323 -9.08 35.71 19.05
C PHE A 323 -8.85 34.45 19.88
N ASN A 324 -8.67 33.29 19.26
CA ASN A 324 -8.31 32.06 19.95
C ASN A 324 -6.96 32.19 20.68
N LYS A 325 -5.95 32.81 20.04
CA LYS A 325 -4.66 33.09 20.68
C LYS A 325 -4.80 34.05 21.86
N ALA A 326 -5.59 35.12 21.71
CA ALA A 326 -5.87 36.04 22.82
C ALA A 326 -6.59 35.34 23.99
N PHE A 327 -7.61 34.54 23.69
CA PHE A 327 -8.39 33.79 24.68
C PHE A 327 -7.55 32.72 25.40
N ALA A 328 -6.70 31.99 24.68
CA ALA A 328 -5.80 31.00 25.26
C ALA A 328 -4.81 31.62 26.26
N LEU A 329 -4.35 32.85 26.01
CA LEU A 329 -3.48 33.58 26.92
C LEU A 329 -4.23 34.05 28.18
N LEU A 330 -5.50 34.41 28.06
CA LEU A 330 -6.37 34.77 29.20
C LEU A 330 -6.72 33.55 30.08
N GLY A 331 -6.92 32.38 29.46
CA GLY A 331 -7.34 31.16 30.16
C GLY A 331 -6.23 30.40 30.89
N ASN A 332 -4.97 30.83 30.78
CA ASN A 332 -3.82 30.13 31.36
C ASN A 332 -3.24 30.89 32.56
N PRO A 333 -3.57 30.55 33.81
CA PRO A 333 -3.09 31.27 35.00
C PRO A 333 -1.56 31.19 35.19
N SER A 334 -0.90 30.19 34.60
CA SER A 334 0.56 29.98 34.68
C SER A 334 1.35 30.96 33.79
N SER A 335 0.75 31.50 32.71
CA SER A 335 1.39 32.49 31.83
C SER A 335 1.48 33.87 32.48
N ALA A 336 0.53 34.19 33.39
CA ALA A 336 0.50 35.44 34.14
C ALA A 336 1.51 35.47 35.30
N GLN A 337 1.90 34.32 35.85
CA GLN A 337 2.80 34.26 37.02
C GLN A 337 4.25 34.69 36.74
N ASN A 338 4.75 34.57 35.50
CA ASN A 338 6.15 34.89 35.18
C ASN A 338 6.36 36.27 34.56
N ASN A 339 5.38 36.82 33.82
CA ASN A 339 5.53 38.15 33.22
C ASN A 339 4.19 38.78 32.76
N VAL A 340 3.47 39.40 33.69
CA VAL A 340 2.15 40.04 33.43
C VAL A 340 2.21 41.06 32.29
N ILE A 341 3.26 41.87 32.23
CA ILE A 341 3.39 42.94 31.23
C ILE A 341 3.46 42.34 29.82
N LYS A 342 4.29 41.31 29.63
CA LYS A 342 4.40 40.62 28.33
C LYS A 342 3.09 39.96 27.92
N THR A 343 2.40 39.31 28.86
CA THR A 343 1.11 38.66 28.61
C THR A 343 0.05 39.68 28.18
N VAL A 344 -0.01 40.85 28.82
CA VAL A 344 -0.92 41.94 28.42
C VAL A 344 -0.58 42.45 27.01
N ILE A 345 0.69 42.69 26.70
CA ILE A 345 1.12 43.15 25.36
C ILE A 345 0.70 42.12 24.28
N GLU A 346 0.89 40.83 24.53
CA GLU A 346 0.51 39.77 23.58
C GLU A 346 -1.02 39.66 23.42
N ILE A 347 -1.80 39.77 24.50
CA ILE A 347 -3.27 39.78 24.43
C ILE A 347 -3.76 40.99 23.63
N SER A 348 -3.22 42.18 23.89
CA SER A 348 -3.56 43.40 23.15
C SER A 348 -3.21 43.28 21.66
N LYS A 349 -2.02 42.74 21.34
CA LYS A 349 -1.60 42.48 19.95
C LYS A 349 -2.59 41.59 19.21
N TRP A 350 -2.90 40.41 19.74
CA TRP A 350 -3.78 39.45 19.06
C TRP A 350 -5.23 39.93 19.00
N SER A 351 -5.71 40.65 20.01
CA SER A 351 -7.04 41.26 20.00
C SER A 351 -7.14 42.34 18.90
N CYS A 352 -6.14 43.21 18.77
CA CYS A 352 -6.10 44.22 17.72
C CYS A 352 -5.99 43.60 16.32
N PHE A 353 -5.17 42.56 16.11
CA PHE A 353 -5.15 41.83 14.84
C PHE A 353 -6.49 41.18 14.52
N GLY A 354 -7.15 40.58 15.52
CA GLY A 354 -8.49 39.99 15.36
C GLY A 354 -9.52 41.03 14.92
N CYS A 355 -9.56 42.20 15.57
CA CYS A 355 -10.43 43.30 15.19
C CYS A 355 -10.11 43.85 13.78
N TYR A 356 -8.84 43.96 13.41
CA TYR A 356 -8.44 44.38 12.07
C TYR A 356 -9.00 43.44 11.00
N PHE A 357 -8.75 42.13 11.11
CA PHE A 357 -9.25 41.16 10.13
C PHE A 357 -10.76 41.16 10.07
N LEU A 358 -11.44 41.14 11.23
CA LEU A 358 -12.91 41.15 11.28
C LEU A 358 -13.50 42.39 10.58
N LEU A 359 -12.99 43.58 10.87
CA LEU A 359 -13.48 44.82 10.25
C LEU A 359 -13.12 44.89 8.77
N GLU A 360 -11.95 44.41 8.37
CA GLU A 360 -11.57 44.28 6.96
C GLU A 360 -12.55 43.33 6.25
N ASP A 361 -12.87 42.18 6.81
CA ASP A 361 -13.76 41.19 6.21
C ASP A 361 -15.20 41.70 6.04
N LEU A 362 -15.70 42.54 6.96
CA LEU A 362 -17.01 43.21 6.82
C LEU A 362 -17.11 44.12 5.60
N THR A 363 -15.99 44.54 5.01
CA THR A 363 -15.96 45.36 3.79
C THR A 363 -15.79 44.54 2.51
N LEU A 364 -15.75 43.21 2.59
CA LEU A 364 -15.43 42.35 1.45
C LEU A 364 -16.48 42.39 0.34
N LEU A 365 -17.77 42.40 0.70
CA LEU A 365 -18.88 42.50 -0.27
C LEU A 365 -18.91 43.84 -1.01
N HIS A 366 -18.40 44.90 -0.37
CA HIS A 366 -18.20 46.19 -1.03
C HIS A 366 -17.01 46.14 -1.99
N ALA A 367 -15.91 45.48 -1.60
CA ALA A 367 -14.71 45.34 -2.43
C ALA A 367 -14.94 44.44 -3.67
N THR A 368 -15.90 43.52 -3.63
CA THR A 368 -16.31 42.69 -4.79
C THR A 368 -17.39 43.33 -5.65
N SER A 369 -17.84 44.55 -5.31
CA SER A 369 -18.96 45.24 -5.97
C SER A 369 -20.30 44.50 -5.90
N ILE A 370 -20.45 43.53 -4.98
CA ILE A 370 -21.71 42.78 -4.79
C ILE A 370 -22.72 43.62 -4.01
N TYR A 371 -22.28 44.28 -2.94
CA TYR A 371 -23.15 45.12 -2.11
C TYR A 371 -22.43 46.40 -1.65
N PRO A 372 -22.89 47.59 -2.05
CA PRO A 372 -22.27 48.84 -1.64
C PRO A 372 -22.53 49.11 -0.15
N ASN A 373 -21.47 49.30 0.65
CA ASN A 373 -21.57 49.66 2.06
C ASN A 373 -21.25 51.17 2.27
N PRO A 374 -22.23 52.00 2.69
CA PRO A 374 -22.02 53.43 2.94
C PRO A 374 -20.95 53.72 4.00
N TYR A 375 -20.74 52.79 4.94
CA TYR A 375 -19.79 52.92 6.04
C TYR A 375 -18.39 52.36 5.69
N ASN A 376 -18.17 51.92 4.45
CA ASN A 376 -16.91 51.28 4.04
C ASN A 376 -15.66 52.09 4.45
N LYS A 377 -15.66 53.40 4.17
CA LYS A 377 -14.53 54.27 4.53
C LYS A 377 -14.29 54.31 6.04
N ALA A 378 -15.35 54.45 6.84
CA ALA A 378 -15.24 54.50 8.29
C ALA A 378 -14.74 53.17 8.87
N ILE A 379 -15.29 52.05 8.41
CA ILE A 379 -14.88 50.70 8.84
C ILE A 379 -13.43 50.44 8.47
N LEU A 380 -13.00 50.81 7.26
CA LEU A 380 -11.62 50.62 6.81
C LEU A 380 -10.64 51.54 7.58
N THR A 381 -11.06 52.75 7.95
CA THR A 381 -10.27 53.62 8.84
C THR A 381 -10.07 52.98 10.21
N GLU A 382 -11.13 52.45 10.84
CA GLU A 382 -10.98 51.76 12.13
C GLU A 382 -10.15 50.47 12.01
N ALA A 383 -10.33 49.70 10.94
CA ALA A 383 -9.53 48.50 10.67
C ALA A 383 -8.02 48.85 10.60
N ASN A 384 -7.64 49.91 9.88
CA ASN A 384 -6.25 50.33 9.77
C ASN A 384 -5.69 50.87 11.10
N LYS A 385 -6.51 51.50 11.95
CA LYS A 385 -6.08 51.87 13.32
C LYS A 385 -5.75 50.64 14.15
N PHE A 386 -6.63 49.64 14.15
CA PHE A 386 -6.37 48.38 14.85
C PHE A 386 -5.14 47.65 14.31
N TRP A 387 -4.91 47.68 13.00
CA TRP A 387 -3.70 47.12 12.42
C TRP A 387 -2.44 47.85 12.89
N PHE A 388 -2.46 49.19 12.88
CA PHE A 388 -1.35 50.00 13.39
C PHE A 388 -1.06 49.70 14.87
N TYR A 389 -2.10 49.65 15.71
CA TYR A 389 -1.94 49.31 17.13
C TYR A 389 -1.39 47.90 17.34
N ALA A 390 -1.86 46.92 16.56
CA ALA A 390 -1.37 45.54 16.64
C ALA A 390 0.14 45.45 16.33
N LEU A 391 0.60 46.12 15.27
CA LEU A 391 2.02 46.20 14.94
C LEU A 391 2.81 46.95 16.02
N GLY A 392 2.26 48.03 16.57
CA GLY A 392 2.86 48.75 17.70
C GLY A 392 3.06 47.84 18.92
N PHE A 393 2.04 47.07 19.33
CA PHE A 393 2.17 46.10 20.41
C PHE A 393 3.15 44.97 20.08
N SER A 394 3.23 44.54 18.81
CA SER A 394 4.21 43.55 18.36
C SER A 394 5.65 44.05 18.54
N ILE A 395 5.92 45.28 18.10
CA ILE A 395 7.22 45.95 18.26
C ILE A 395 7.58 46.14 19.74
N LEU A 396 6.63 46.63 20.55
CA LEU A 396 6.80 46.78 21.99
C LEU A 396 7.09 45.44 22.68
N GLY A 397 6.40 44.37 22.27
CA GLY A 397 6.62 43.02 22.77
C GLY A 397 8.00 42.48 22.42
N ALA A 398 8.49 42.73 21.20
CA ALA A 398 9.82 42.33 20.76
C ALA A 398 10.92 43.12 21.49
N ALA A 399 10.74 44.44 21.65
CA ALA A 399 11.65 45.29 22.41
C ALA A 399 11.72 44.87 23.88
N TYR A 400 10.57 44.54 24.49
CA TYR A 400 10.50 44.01 25.85
C TYR A 400 11.29 42.70 26.00
N ASP A 401 11.16 41.76 25.05
CA ASP A 401 11.92 40.50 25.10
C ASP A 401 13.43 40.71 24.96
N ILE A 402 13.86 41.67 24.13
CA ILE A 402 15.29 42.01 23.97
C ILE A 402 15.88 42.64 25.25
N THR A 403 15.07 43.39 25.99
CA THR A 403 15.54 44.19 27.14
C THR A 403 15.43 43.46 28.46
N PHE A 404 14.41 42.63 28.65
CA PHE A 404 14.07 42.02 29.94
C PHE A 404 14.13 40.49 29.95
N SER A 405 14.39 39.82 28.82
CA SER A 405 14.58 38.36 28.83
C SER A 405 16.02 38.02 29.25
N SER A 406 16.21 37.75 30.54
CA SER A 406 17.39 36.98 31.00
C SER A 406 17.35 35.61 30.33
N ALA A 407 18.48 35.18 29.75
CA ALA A 407 18.65 33.84 29.23
C ALA A 407 18.21 32.79 30.28
N PRO A 408 17.37 31.80 29.94
CA PRO A 408 17.14 30.71 30.87
C PRO A 408 18.44 29.91 30.98
N SER A 409 19.03 29.90 32.17
CA SER A 409 20.08 28.94 32.53
C SER A 409 19.51 27.54 32.32
N ALA A 410 20.15 26.77 31.44
CA ALA A 410 19.82 25.38 31.21
C ALA A 410 19.85 24.58 32.52
N SER A 411 18.68 24.23 33.05
CA SER A 411 18.57 23.20 34.10
C SER A 411 18.82 21.84 33.43
N LYS A 412 20.03 21.32 33.59
CA LYS A 412 20.37 19.95 33.23
C LYS A 412 19.62 18.99 34.15
N THR A 413 18.63 18.29 33.61
CA THR A 413 18.20 16.99 34.14
C THR A 413 18.70 15.93 33.17
N LYS A 414 19.57 15.06 33.67
CA LYS A 414 20.09 13.89 32.95
C LYS A 414 18.91 12.94 32.67
N ASP A 415 18.64 12.65 31.40
CA ASP A 415 18.65 11.29 30.86
C ASP A 415 18.28 11.26 29.37
N GLU A 416 18.78 10.22 28.71
CA GLU A 416 18.51 9.74 27.35
C GLU A 416 19.35 10.25 26.17
N LYS A 417 19.76 9.23 25.39
CA LYS A 417 20.78 9.20 24.34
C LYS A 417 20.22 9.67 23.00
N GLU A 418 21.11 10.32 22.25
CA GLU A 418 21.12 10.48 20.78
C GLU A 418 19.78 10.75 20.08
N LYS A 419 19.30 12.00 20.18
CA LYS A 419 18.53 12.63 19.11
C LYS A 419 19.45 13.62 18.39
N LYS A 420 19.57 13.47 17.06
CA LYS A 420 20.19 14.48 16.18
C LYS A 420 19.49 15.82 16.43
N GLU A 421 20.25 16.80 16.91
CA GLU A 421 19.79 18.14 17.19
C GLU A 421 19.22 18.80 15.91
N ALA A 422 17.97 19.25 15.99
CA ALA A 422 17.46 20.25 15.06
C ALA A 422 18.26 21.55 15.25
N PRO A 423 18.55 22.34 14.19
CA PRO A 423 19.37 23.53 14.31
C PRO A 423 18.75 24.51 15.31
N SER A 424 19.50 24.87 16.35
CA SER A 424 19.09 25.85 17.34
C SER A 424 18.95 27.22 16.67
N ILE A 425 17.72 27.62 16.34
CA ILE A 425 17.44 28.93 15.75
C ILE A 425 17.78 30.01 16.79
N ASN A 426 18.71 30.90 16.45
CA ASN A 426 19.07 32.02 17.31
C ASN A 426 17.85 32.92 17.59
N ARG A 427 17.32 32.89 18.81
CA ARG A 427 16.16 33.71 19.24
C ARG A 427 16.31 35.20 18.89
N PHE A 428 17.54 35.71 18.97
CA PHE A 428 17.88 37.09 18.62
C PHE A 428 17.77 37.40 17.12
N SER A 429 18.04 36.44 16.22
CA SER A 429 17.87 36.66 14.77
C SER A 429 16.39 36.68 14.41
N LEU A 430 15.57 35.84 15.07
CA LEU A 430 14.12 35.83 14.90
C LEU A 430 13.48 37.16 15.31
N LEU A 431 13.85 37.69 16.48
CA LEU A 431 13.35 38.98 16.97
C LEU A 431 13.72 40.15 16.04
N LYS A 432 14.94 40.14 15.48
CA LYS A 432 15.37 41.16 14.50
C LYS A 432 14.57 41.08 13.19
N LYS A 433 14.30 39.87 12.69
CA LYS A 433 13.43 39.67 11.51
C LYS A 433 12.03 40.22 11.78
N MET A 434 11.43 39.89 12.93
CA MET A 434 10.09 40.38 13.31
C MET A 434 10.04 41.91 13.39
N LEU A 435 11.01 42.53 14.06
CA LEU A 435 11.07 43.99 14.17
C LEU A 435 11.18 44.68 12.80
N CYS A 436 11.99 44.12 11.90
CA CYS A 436 12.14 44.63 10.54
C CYS A 436 10.84 44.53 9.75
N VAL A 437 10.16 43.38 9.82
CA VAL A 437 8.87 43.15 9.14
C VAL A 437 7.80 44.10 9.67
N ASP A 438 7.63 44.18 10.99
CA ASP A 438 6.57 44.99 11.61
C ASP A 438 6.80 46.49 11.38
N ALA A 439 8.06 46.95 11.39
CA ALA A 439 8.39 48.34 11.08
C ALA A 439 8.09 48.71 9.62
N CYS A 440 8.40 47.81 8.67
CA CYS A 440 8.05 47.99 7.27
C CYS A 440 6.53 47.92 7.03
N ASP A 441 5.82 47.05 7.74
CA ASP A 441 4.36 46.90 7.62
C ASP A 441 3.62 48.10 8.22
N LEU A 442 4.17 48.75 9.25
CA LEU A 442 3.58 49.93 9.90
C LEU A 442 3.41 51.12 8.94
N LEU A 443 4.25 51.21 7.90
CA LEU A 443 4.16 52.23 6.86
C LEU A 443 2.81 52.22 6.13
N ILE A 444 2.16 51.05 6.00
CA ILE A 444 0.93 50.90 5.24
C ILE A 444 -0.27 51.52 5.97
N PRO A 445 -0.65 51.09 7.19
CA PRO A 445 -1.73 51.75 7.91
C PRO A 445 -1.34 53.17 8.35
N GLY A 446 -0.06 53.42 8.65
CA GLY A 446 0.43 54.75 9.03
C GLY A 446 0.24 55.81 7.95
N THR A 447 0.54 55.48 6.69
CA THR A 447 0.28 56.37 5.55
C THR A 447 -1.19 56.46 5.19
N PHE A 448 -1.94 55.35 5.27
CA PHE A 448 -3.39 55.35 5.01
C PHE A 448 -4.16 56.26 5.98
N LEU A 449 -3.77 56.28 7.26
CA LEU A 449 -4.37 57.12 8.29
C LEU A 449 -3.88 58.56 8.27
N GLY A 450 -2.83 58.87 7.50
CA GLY A 450 -2.16 60.18 7.51
C GLY A 450 -1.32 60.44 8.76
N TRP A 451 -0.95 59.40 9.51
CA TRP A 451 -0.09 59.51 10.69
C TRP A 451 1.40 59.54 10.32
N MET A 452 1.75 59.09 9.12
CA MET A 452 3.12 59.08 8.59
C MET A 452 3.14 59.68 7.18
N GLU A 453 4.02 60.65 6.94
CA GLU A 453 4.25 61.22 5.61
C GLU A 453 5.29 60.37 4.85
N MET A 454 4.83 59.30 4.19
CA MET A 454 5.67 58.48 3.32
C MET A 454 5.04 58.32 1.94
N GLY A 455 5.85 58.54 0.90
CA GLY A 455 5.44 58.35 -0.50
C GLY A 455 5.13 56.89 -0.84
N GLN A 456 4.34 56.68 -1.89
CA GLN A 456 3.93 55.35 -2.38
C GLN A 456 5.12 54.44 -2.73
N LEU A 457 6.24 55.03 -3.18
CA LEU A 457 7.50 54.32 -3.39
C LEU A 457 8.04 53.68 -2.10
N GLY A 458 8.04 54.43 -0.98
CA GLY A 458 8.52 53.93 0.31
C GLY A 458 7.64 52.83 0.86
N VAL A 459 6.31 52.97 0.72
CA VAL A 459 5.35 51.92 1.11
C VAL A 459 5.56 50.65 0.27
N GLY A 460 5.74 50.80 -1.06
CA GLY A 460 6.01 49.67 -1.95
C GLY A 460 7.29 48.91 -1.61
N VAL A 461 8.39 49.64 -1.32
CA VAL A 461 9.65 49.03 -0.89
C VAL A 461 9.49 48.32 0.46
N GLY A 462 8.81 48.95 1.43
CA GLY A 462 8.49 48.33 2.72
C GLY A 462 7.68 47.04 2.57
N MET A 463 6.71 47.01 1.65
CA MET A 463 5.94 45.80 1.33
C MET A 463 6.82 44.69 0.74
N VAL A 464 7.77 44.99 -0.13
CA VAL A 464 8.70 43.99 -0.68
C VAL A 464 9.58 43.40 0.43
N VAL A 465 10.22 44.27 1.22
CA VAL A 465 11.16 43.85 2.28
C VAL A 465 10.46 42.99 3.33
N SER A 466 9.32 43.45 3.85
CA SER A 466 8.52 42.69 4.83
C SER A 466 8.09 41.32 4.29
N THR A 467 7.68 41.26 3.01
CA THR A 467 7.19 40.02 2.40
C THR A 467 8.31 39.04 2.14
N LEU A 468 9.46 39.48 1.63
CA LEU A 468 10.62 38.61 1.42
C LEU A 468 11.14 38.07 2.75
N VAL A 469 11.29 38.92 3.78
CA VAL A 469 11.80 38.50 5.09
C VAL A 469 10.84 37.52 5.79
N SER A 470 9.53 37.73 5.68
CA SER A 470 8.52 36.85 6.31
C SER A 470 8.18 35.60 5.49
N GLY A 471 8.31 35.64 4.16
CA GLY A 471 8.01 34.53 3.26
C GLY A 471 9.19 33.58 3.03
N TRP A 472 10.42 34.03 3.24
CA TRP A 472 11.64 33.25 2.98
C TRP A 472 11.67 31.88 3.68
N ASP A 473 11.36 31.85 4.98
CA ASP A 473 11.39 30.62 5.76
C ASP A 473 10.23 29.67 5.35
N MET A 474 9.11 30.20 4.87
CA MET A 474 7.97 29.41 4.38
C MET A 474 8.24 28.80 3.00
N TRP A 475 8.90 29.53 2.10
CA TRP A 475 9.24 29.02 0.77
C TRP A 475 10.37 27.99 0.80
N ASN A 476 11.29 28.07 1.77
CA ASN A 476 12.35 27.06 1.95
C ASN A 476 11.88 25.76 2.62
N ALA A 477 10.69 25.76 3.24
CA ALA A 477 10.14 24.59 3.93
C ALA A 477 9.37 23.65 2.99
N VAL A 478 9.06 24.11 1.78
CA VAL A 478 8.46 23.34 0.67
C VAL A 478 9.57 22.90 -0.27
#